data_AF-A0A831PUX7-F1
#
_entry.id   AF-A0A831PUX7-F1
#
_cell.length_a   1.000
_cell.length_b   1.000
_cell.length_c   1.000
_cell.angle_alpha   90.00
_cell.angle_beta   90.00
_cell.angle_gamma   90.00
#
_symmetry.space_group_name_H-M   'P 1'
#
loop_
_entity.id
_entity.type
_entity.pdbx_description
1 polymer ?
#
loop_
_entity_poly.entity_id
_entity_poly.type
_entity_poly.pdbx_seq_one_letter_code
_entity_poly.pdbx_strand_id
1 'polypeptide(L)' 'EGIVIVEATTDVYGRVTSVKVLRSIPLLDQAAIDAVRQWVYEPMIINGRPRPVVFTVTVRFQLK' A
#
# COMPACT_ATOMS: atom_id res chain seq x y z
N GLU A 1 -17.25 9.07 1.73
CA GLU A 1 -16.76 8.37 0.53
C GLU A 1 -15.53 9.06 0.00
N GLY A 2 -14.70 8.39 -0.79
CA GLY A 2 -13.52 9.00 -1.37
C GLY A 2 -12.51 7.99 -1.92
N ILE A 3 -11.49 8.50 -2.60
CA ILE A 3 -10.35 7.71 -3.08
C ILE A 3 -9.07 8.32 -2.51
N VAL A 4 -8.33 7.51 -1.75
CA VAL A 4 -6.96 7.81 -1.31
C VAL A 4 -6.00 7.00 -2.16
N ILE A 5 -4.93 7.61 -2.65
CA ILE A 5 -3.89 6.91 -3.41
C ILE A 5 -2.62 6.92 -2.56
N VAL A 6 -2.03 5.76 -2.35
CA VAL A 6 -0.79 5.60 -1.60
C VAL A 6 0.25 4.86 -2.43
N GLU A 7 1.51 5.14 -2.15
CA GLU A 7 2.65 4.34 -2.55
C GLU A 7 2.97 3.38 -1.39
N ALA A 8 3.06 2.09 -1.68
CA ALA A 8 3.46 1.06 -0.73
C ALA A 8 4.83 0.50 -1.12
N THR A 9 5.70 0.33 -0.12
CA THR A 9 6.96 -0.41 -0.26
C THR A 9 6.84 -1.73 0.48
N THR A 10 7.24 -2.82 -0.16
CA THR A 10 7.27 -4.16 0.46
C THR A 10 8.71 -4.65 0.65
N ASP A 11 8.92 -5.52 1.63
CA ASP A 11 10.19 -6.26 1.79
C ASP A 11 10.28 -7.48 0.86
N VAL A 12 11.37 -8.24 0.99
CA VAL A 12 11.60 -9.48 0.23
C VAL A 12 10.61 -10.62 0.57
N TYR A 13 9.80 -10.45 1.61
CA TYR A 13 8.75 -11.38 2.03
C TYR A 13 7.35 -10.85 1.69
N GLY A 14 7.26 -9.73 0.97
CA GLY A 14 6.00 -9.11 0.55
C GLY A 14 5.27 -8.36 1.66
N ARG A 15 5.88 -8.17 2.83
CA ARG A 15 5.29 -7.39 3.93
C ARG A 15 5.44 -5.91 3.63
N VAL A 16 4.38 -5.14 3.81
CA VAL A 16 4.43 -3.68 3.64
C VAL A 16 5.30 -3.07 4.74
N THR A 17 6.39 -2.40 4.36
CA THR A 17 7.35 -1.76 5.27
C THR A 17 7.20 -0.24 5.33
N SER A 18 6.69 0.37 4.25
CA SER A 18 6.46 1.81 4.17
C SER A 18 5.20 2.10 3.36
N VAL A 19 4.48 3.15 3.75
CA VAL A 19 3.33 3.67 3.04
C VAL A 19 3.43 5.19 2.99
N LYS A 20 3.27 5.77 1.80
CA LYS A 20 3.31 7.21 1.57
C LYS A 20 2.05 7.65 0.82
N VAL A 21 1.34 8.64 1.34
CA VAL A 21 0.15 9.19 0.67
C VAL A 21 0.58 10.00 -0.55
N LEU A 22 0.04 9.66 -1.72
CA LEU A 22 0.23 10.38 -2.97
C LEU A 22 -0.95 11.30 -3.28
N ARG A 23 -2.17 10.86 -2.95
CA ARG A 23 -3.40 11.65 -3.04
C ARG A 23 -4.18 11.55 -1.75
N SER A 24 -4.27 12.67 -1.04
CA SER A 24 -4.86 12.77 0.29
C SER A 24 -6.38 13.03 0.24
N ILE A 25 -7.07 12.47 1.23
CA ILE A 25 -8.32 13.00 1.76
C ILE A 25 -8.10 13.08 3.28
N PRO A 26 -7.96 14.28 3.88
CA PRO A 26 -7.38 14.46 5.22
C PRO A 26 -7.94 13.58 6.35
N LEU A 27 -9.22 13.19 6.28
CA LEU A 27 -9.88 12.33 7.28
C LEU A 27 -9.78 10.82 6.98
N LEU A 28 -9.28 10.44 5.80
CA LEU A 28 -9.18 9.05 5.34
C LEU A 28 -7.74 8.56 5.22
N ASP A 29 -6.75 9.46 5.25
CA ASP A 29 -5.34 9.13 5.04
C ASP A 29 -4.83 8.08 6.03
N GLN A 30 -5.07 8.28 7.33
CA GLN A 30 -4.62 7.34 8.36
C GLN A 30 -5.29 5.97 8.20
N ALA A 31 -6.60 5.96 7.94
CA ALA A 31 -7.33 4.72 7.70
C ALA A 31 -6.81 3.97 6.46
N ALA A 32 -6.43 4.69 5.41
CA ALA A 32 -5.83 4.10 4.22
C ALA A 32 -4.43 3.53 4.51
N ILE A 33 -3.60 4.26 5.27
CA ILE A 33 -2.28 3.81 5.70
C ILE A 33 -2.39 2.54 6.55
N ASP A 34 -3.27 2.53 7.54
CA ASP A 34 -3.46 1.42 8.47
C ASP A 34 -3.98 0.18 7.75
N ALA A 35 -4.91 0.34 6.80
CA ALA A 35 -5.41 -0.76 5.97
C ALA A 35 -4.29 -1.37 5.11
N VAL A 36 -3.51 -0.55 4.42
CA VAL A 36 -2.45 -1.03 3.52
C VAL A 36 -1.29 -1.66 4.30
N ARG A 37 -0.95 -1.17 5.49
CA ARG A 37 0.09 -1.76 6.35
C ARG A 37 -0.21 -3.18 6.80
N GLN A 38 -1.48 -3.59 6.84
CA GLN A 38 -1.88 -4.93 7.25
C GLN A 38 -1.72 -5.97 6.13
N TRP A 39 -1.51 -5.54 4.89
CA TRP A 39 -1.45 -6.45 3.76
C TRP A 39 -0.08 -7.11 3.66
N VAL A 40 -0.12 -8.38 3.26
CA VAL A 40 1.06 -9.16 2.89
C VAL A 40 0.86 -9.58 1.44
N TYR A 41 1.77 -9.15 0.58
CA TYR A 41 1.79 -9.47 -0.83
C TYR A 41 2.63 -10.72 -1.09
N GLU A 42 2.49 -11.30 -2.27
CA GLU A 42 3.42 -12.33 -2.73
C GLU A 42 4.80 -11.69 -3.00
N PRO A 43 5.90 -12.29 -2.50
CA PRO A 43 7.25 -11.82 -2.80
C PRO A 43 7.49 -11.68 -4.29
N MET A 44 7.89 -10.49 -4.73
CA MET A 44 8.21 -10.29 -6.14
C MET A 44 9.60 -10.86 -6.46
N ILE A 45 9.63 -11.87 -7.33
CA ILE A 45 10.86 -12.52 -7.77
C ILE A 45 11.34 -11.86 -9.07
N ILE A 46 12.52 -11.24 -9.03
CA ILE A 46 13.14 -10.59 -10.18
C ILE A 46 14.51 -11.25 -10.42
N ASN A 47 14.66 -11.90 -11.58
CA ASN A 47 15.84 -12.69 -11.93
C ASN A 47 16.14 -13.79 -10.91
N GLY A 48 15.12 -14.54 -10.49
CA GLY A 48 15.24 -15.68 -9.57
C GLY A 48 15.54 -15.31 -8.12
N ARG A 49 15.49 -14.02 -7.74
CA ARG A 49 15.70 -13.56 -6.36
C ARG A 49 14.54 -12.67 -5.90
N PRO A 50 14.09 -12.80 -4.64
CA PRO A 50 13.09 -11.89 -4.09
C PRO A 50 13.68 -10.49 -3.95
N ARG A 51 12.91 -9.47 -4.31
CA ARG A 51 13.32 -8.07 -4.19
C ARG A 51 12.22 -7.23 -3.53
N PRO A 52 12.60 -6.21 -2.74
CA PRO A 52 11.67 -5.17 -2.31
C PRO A 52 11.08 -4.46 -3.54
N VAL A 53 9.79 -4.14 -3.49
CA VAL A 53 9.12 -3.43 -4.58
C VAL A 53 8.28 -2.27 -4.06
N VAL A 54 8.20 -1.24 -4.90
CA VAL A 54 7.41 -0.03 -4.68
C VAL A 54 6.31 0.02 -5.72
N PHE A 55 5.07 0.23 -5.30
CA PHE A 55 3.92 0.31 -6.19
C PHE A 55 2.80 1.17 -5.62
N THR A 56 1.87 1.56 -6.48
CA THR A 56 0.74 2.42 -6.13
C THR A 56 -0.50 1.60 -5.80
N VAL A 57 -1.14 1.91 -4.67
CA VAL A 57 -2.39 1.31 -4.21
C VAL A 57 -3.48 2.38 -4.19
N THR A 58 -4.66 2.04 -4.72
CA THR A 58 -5.84 2.89 -4.69
C THR A 58 -6.83 2.35 -3.65
N VAL A 59 -7.06 3.11 -2.59
CA VAL A 59 -8.00 2.77 -1.51
C VAL A 59 -9.31 3.53 -1.73
N ARG A 60 -10.41 2.80 -1.94
CA ARG A 60 -11.74 3.36 -2.16
C ARG A 60 -12.60 3.22 -0.90
N PHE A 61 -13.12 4.35 -0.41
CA PHE A 61 -14.06 4.42 0.70
C PHE A 61 -15.46 4.69 0.17
N GLN A 62 -16.43 3.85 0.54
CA GLN A 62 -17.84 3.98 0.17
C GLN A 62 -18.69 4.03 1.44
N LEU A 63 -19.74 4.84 1.43
CA LEU A 63 -20.76 4.86 2.48
C LEU A 63 -21.76 3.75 2.15
N LYS A 64 -22.26 3.09 3.19
CA LYS A 64 -23.34 2.11 3.04
C LYS A 64 -24.69 2.80 3.13
#